data_AF-A0A1C3XKC5-F1
#
_entry.id   AF-A0A1C3XKC5-F1
#
_cell.length_a   1.000
_cell.length_b   1.000
_cell.length_c   1.000
_cell.angle_alpha   90.00
_cell.angle_beta   90.00
_cell.angle_gamma   90.00
#
_symmetry.space_group_name_H-M   'P 1'
#
loop_
_entity.id
_entity.type
_entity.pdbx_description
1 polymer ?
#
loop_
_entity_poly.entity_id
_entity_poly.type
_entity_poly.pdbx_seq_one_letter_code
_entity_poly.pdbx_strand_id
1 'polypeptide(L)'
;MAFLDLINVSKSFGSLPVVEEFTVQIEKGEFISFLGPSGCGKTTVLRMIAGFETPTAGTLTINGKDQRPLKPNQRNIGMVFQAYALFPNMTVHDNVAFGLKVAGMAKPDIDKRVKEMLALIKLDHLATRFPYQMSGGQQQRVALARAIAV
;
A
#
# COMPACT_ATOMS: atom_id res chain seq x y z
N MET A 1 -7.72 22.24 -0.11
CA MET A 1 -7.01 21.56 0.99
C MET A 1 -6.48 20.28 0.40
N ALA A 2 -5.19 20.01 0.57
CA ALA A 2 -4.57 18.83 0.00
C ALA A 2 -5.22 17.55 0.55
N PHE A 3 -5.15 16.48 -0.24
CA PHE A 3 -5.66 15.18 0.15
C PHE A 3 -4.73 14.49 1.15
N LEU A 4 -3.42 14.59 0.96
CA LEU A 4 -2.40 14.17 1.93
C LEU A 4 -1.54 15.39 2.28
N ASP A 5 -1.42 15.66 3.57
CA ASP A 5 -0.49 16.66 4.11
C ASP A 5 0.49 15.99 5.08
N LEU A 6 1.78 16.15 4.78
CA LEU A 6 2.89 15.88 5.68
C LEU A 6 3.52 17.23 6.02
N ILE A 7 3.49 17.64 7.29
CA ILE A 7 4.08 18.91 7.72
C ILE A 7 5.18 18.62 8.75
N ASN A 8 6.41 18.98 8.40
CA ASN A 8 7.62 18.82 9.20
C ASN A 8 7.74 17.40 9.80
N VAL A 9 7.40 16.40 9.00
CA VAL A 9 7.42 15.00 9.43
C VAL A 9 8.86 14.54 9.56
N SER A 10 9.21 14.09 10.76
CA SER A 10 10.54 13.55 11.06
C SER A 10 10.44 12.12 11.56
N LYS A 11 11.50 11.35 11.34
CA LYS A 11 11.67 10.00 11.87
C LYS A 11 13.12 9.75 12.26
N SER A 12 13.30 9.38 13.52
CA SER A 12 14.55 8.84 14.04
C SER A 12 14.33 7.43 14.61
N PHE A 13 15.36 6.58 14.50
CA PHE A 13 15.42 5.29 15.17
C PHE A 13 16.49 5.37 16.26
N GLY A 14 16.06 5.55 17.51
CA GLY A 14 16.98 5.96 18.57
C GLY A 14 17.61 7.31 18.24
N SER A 15 18.94 7.37 18.26
CA SER A 15 19.71 8.57 17.93
C SER A 15 19.97 8.78 16.43
N LEU A 16 19.57 7.84 15.57
CA LEU A 16 19.82 7.93 14.12
C LEU A 16 18.65 8.66 13.42
N PRO A 17 18.83 9.90 12.93
CA PRO A 17 17.84 10.55 12.07
C PRO A 17 17.80 9.87 10.69
N VAL A 18 16.59 9.64 10.17
CA VAL A 18 16.36 9.01 8.85
C VAL A 18 15.50 9.89 7.93
N VAL A 19 14.56 10.63 8.51
CA VAL A 19 13.76 11.65 7.80
C VAL A 19 13.74 12.89 8.68
N GLU A 20 14.07 14.04 8.11
CA GLU A 20 14.20 15.31 8.83
C GLU A 20 13.30 16.36 8.17
N GLU A 21 12.33 16.88 8.93
CA GLU A 21 11.46 18.01 8.57
C GLU A 21 10.82 17.91 7.17
N PHE A 22 10.40 16.70 6.79
CA PHE A 22 9.82 16.47 5.48
C PHE A 22 8.41 17.06 5.38
N THR A 23 8.24 17.99 4.43
CA THR A 23 6.95 18.63 4.14
C THR A 23 6.54 18.39 2.70
N VAL A 24 5.33 17.88 2.50
CA VAL A 24 4.72 17.74 1.17
C VAL A 24 3.19 17.79 1.27
N GLN A 25 2.57 18.39 0.27
CA GLN A 25 1.13 18.42 0.08
C GLN A 25 0.81 17.74 -1.24
N ILE A 26 -0.18 16.86 -1.25
CA ILE A 26 -0.56 16.09 -2.44
C ILE A 26 -2.06 16.23 -2.65
N GLU A 27 -2.45 16.61 -3.86
CA GLU A 27 -3.85 16.80 -4.23
C GLU A 27 -4.55 15.48 -4.55
N LYS A 28 -5.88 15.46 -4.45
CA LYS A 28 -6.65 14.24 -4.74
C LYS A 28 -6.49 13.84 -6.20
N GLY A 29 -6.06 12.60 -6.43
CA GLY A 29 -5.87 12.05 -7.78
C GLY A 29 -4.52 12.39 -8.40
N GLU A 30 -3.66 13.10 -7.68
CA GLU A 30 -2.29 13.38 -8.13
C GLU A 30 -1.45 12.11 -8.14
N PHE A 31 -0.65 11.93 -9.19
CA PHE A 31 0.31 10.85 -9.30
C PHE A 31 1.72 11.38 -9.01
N ILE A 32 2.27 10.98 -7.87
CA ILE A 32 3.58 11.46 -7.40
C ILE A 32 4.63 10.34 -7.39
N SER A 33 5.89 10.73 -7.47
CA SER A 33 7.02 9.82 -7.31
C SER A 33 8.04 10.41 -6.34
N PHE A 34 8.55 9.58 -5.42
CA PHE A 34 9.68 9.95 -4.57
C PHE A 34 10.97 9.43 -5.21
N LEU A 35 11.83 10.35 -5.63
CA LEU A 35 13.14 10.05 -6.22
C LEU A 35 14.26 10.36 -5.24
N GLY A 36 15.28 9.51 -5.20
CA GLY A 36 16.50 9.75 -4.43
C GLY A 36 17.35 8.49 -4.27
N PRO A 37 18.58 8.59 -3.73
CA PRO A 37 19.48 7.45 -3.55
C PRO A 37 18.92 6.33 -2.65
N SER A 38 19.52 5.14 -2.72
CA SER A 38 19.23 4.08 -1.74
C SER A 38 19.51 4.57 -0.32
N GLY A 39 18.60 4.29 0.61
CA GLY A 39 18.75 4.71 2.02
C GLY A 39 18.25 6.12 2.36
N CYS A 40 17.83 6.95 1.40
CA CYS A 40 17.42 8.34 1.67
C CYS A 40 16.02 8.51 2.31
N GLY A 41 15.44 7.47 2.93
CA GLY A 41 14.19 7.59 3.68
C GLY A 41 12.87 7.44 2.90
N LYS A 42 12.86 7.24 1.57
CA LYS A 42 11.62 7.08 0.77
C LYS A 42 10.65 6.03 1.32
N THR A 43 11.17 4.82 1.54
CA THR A 43 10.38 3.71 2.09
C THR A 43 9.91 4.02 3.51
N THR A 44 10.71 4.75 4.29
CA THR A 44 10.35 5.21 5.63
C THR A 44 9.16 6.16 5.59
N VAL A 45 9.14 7.13 4.67
CA VAL A 45 7.99 8.03 4.48
C VAL A 45 6.74 7.26 4.06
N LEU A 46 6.83 6.35 3.08
CA LEU A 46 5.70 5.52 2.66
C LEU A 46 5.16 4.65 3.80
N ARG A 47 6.05 4.08 4.64
CA ARG A 47 5.66 3.32 5.83
C ARG A 47 5.00 4.19 6.89
N MET A 48 5.42 5.45 7.06
CA MET A 48 4.76 6.39 7.97
C MET A 48 3.36 6.73 7.50
N ILE A 49 3.16 6.95 6.20
CA ILE A 49 1.83 7.17 5.59
C ILE A 49 0.93 5.96 5.82
N ALA A 50 1.43 4.76 5.53
CA ALA A 50 0.68 3.51 5.71
C ALA A 50 0.51 3.09 7.19
N GLY A 51 1.17 3.77 8.14
CA GLY A 51 1.08 3.50 9.57
C GLY A 51 1.94 2.35 10.09
N PHE A 52 2.85 1.81 9.26
CA PHE A 52 3.85 0.83 9.69
C PHE A 52 5.00 1.47 10.47
N GLU A 53 5.16 2.78 10.37
CA GLU A 53 6.08 3.57 11.17
C GLU A 53 5.34 4.75 11.79
N THR A 54 5.68 5.10 13.03
CA THR A 54 5.18 6.32 13.66
C THR A 54 6.21 7.44 13.49
N PRO A 55 5.84 8.62 12.94
CA PRO A 55 6.70 9.80 12.96
C PRO A 55 7.17 10.14 14.37
N THR A 56 8.42 10.55 14.53
CA THR A 56 8.91 11.07 15.81
C THR A 56 8.46 12.51 16.05
N ALA A 57 8.20 13.27 14.99
CA ALA A 57 7.66 14.63 15.04
C ALA A 57 6.83 14.96 13.78
N GLY A 58 6.14 16.10 13.82
CA GLY A 58 5.32 16.60 12.73
C GLY A 58 3.89 16.07 12.70
N THR A 59 3.17 16.40 11.64
CA THR A 59 1.75 16.02 11.44
C THR A 59 1.55 15.28 10.14
N LEU A 60 0.66 14.29 10.17
CA LEU A 60 0.26 13.49 9.01
C LEU A 60 -1.26 13.46 8.93
N THR A 61 -1.84 14.15 7.96
CA THR A 61 -3.30 14.18 7.76
C THR A 61 -3.68 13.69 6.38
N ILE A 62 -4.78 12.95 6.30
CA ILE A 62 -5.42 12.56 5.04
C ILE A 62 -6.85 13.09 5.07
N ASN A 63 -7.21 13.88 4.05
CA ASN A 63 -8.49 14.56 3.96
C ASN A 63 -8.83 15.34 5.26
N GLY A 64 -7.84 16.08 5.78
CA GLY A 64 -7.93 16.85 7.02
C GLY A 64 -7.98 16.04 8.32
N LYS A 65 -7.95 14.70 8.28
CA LYS A 65 -7.99 13.85 9.48
C LYS A 65 -6.60 13.36 9.87
N ASP A 66 -6.23 13.54 11.14
CA ASP A 66 -4.97 13.03 11.69
C ASP A 66 -4.93 11.50 11.66
N GLN A 67 -3.89 10.97 11.03
CA GLN A 67 -3.69 9.54 10.86
C GLN A 67 -2.76 8.94 11.91
N ARG A 68 -1.99 9.76 12.64
CA ARG A 68 -1.02 9.29 13.65
C ARG A 68 -1.61 8.32 14.70
N PRO A 69 -2.85 8.50 15.23
CA PRO A 69 -3.41 7.55 16.19
C PRO A 69 -3.94 6.25 15.55
N LEU A 70 -4.08 6.22 14.22
CA LEU A 70 -4.68 5.09 13.50
C LEU A 70 -3.63 4.01 13.18
N LYS A 71 -3.99 2.76 13.47
CA LYS A 71 -3.25 1.56 13.04
C LYS A 71 -3.34 1.40 11.51
N PRO A 72 -2.41 0.67 10.86
CA PRO A 72 -2.42 0.49 9.40
C PRO A 72 -3.77 0.10 8.81
N ASN A 73 -4.46 -0.85 9.43
CA ASN A 73 -5.77 -1.36 8.98
C ASN A 73 -6.93 -0.36 9.13
N GLN A 74 -6.72 0.79 9.76
CA GLN A 74 -7.72 1.83 9.97
C GLN A 74 -7.53 3.04 9.03
N ARG A 75 -6.42 3.08 8.27
CA ARG A 75 -6.07 4.25 7.44
C ARG A 75 -6.69 4.24 6.04
N ASN A 76 -7.29 3.12 5.63
CA ASN A 76 -7.84 2.93 4.28
C ASN A 76 -6.79 3.22 3.18
N ILE A 77 -5.59 2.64 3.31
CA ILE A 77 -4.46 2.82 2.39
C ILE A 77 -4.00 1.45 1.89
N GLY A 78 -3.92 1.29 0.57
CA GLY A 78 -3.24 0.17 -0.07
C GLY A 78 -1.73 0.41 -0.17
N MET A 79 -0.92 -0.55 0.25
CA MET A 79 0.55 -0.50 0.11
C MET A 79 1.07 -1.74 -0.61
N VAL A 80 1.92 -1.53 -1.62
CA VAL A 80 2.64 -2.61 -2.31
C VAL A 80 4.09 -2.61 -1.81
N PHE A 81 4.53 -3.73 -1.24
CA PHE A 81 5.90 -3.89 -0.74
C PHE A 81 6.88 -4.27 -1.85
N GLN A 82 8.17 -3.97 -1.65
CA GLN A 82 9.24 -4.33 -2.60
C GLN A 82 9.34 -5.85 -2.85
N ALA A 83 9.09 -6.67 -1.83
CA ALA A 83 9.07 -8.14 -1.96
C ALA A 83 7.70 -8.68 -2.42
N TYR A 84 6.79 -7.81 -2.87
CA TYR A 84 5.38 -8.06 -3.26
C TYR A 84 4.47 -8.63 -2.16
N ALA A 85 5.03 -9.36 -1.20
CA ALA A 85 4.34 -9.94 -0.05
C ALA A 85 3.10 -10.75 -0.44
N LEU A 86 3.18 -11.51 -1.54
CA LEU A 86 2.13 -12.47 -1.91
C LEU A 86 2.17 -13.67 -0.96
N PHE A 87 1.00 -14.20 -0.60
CA PHE A 87 0.89 -15.42 0.19
C PHE A 87 1.22 -16.62 -0.71
N PRO A 88 2.34 -17.34 -0.45
CA PRO A 88 2.85 -18.37 -1.37
C PRO A 88 1.97 -19.60 -1.43
N ASN A 89 1.17 -19.83 -0.37
CA ASN A 89 0.22 -20.92 -0.22
C ASN A 89 -1.20 -20.57 -0.68
N MET A 90 -1.41 -19.39 -1.27
CA MET A 90 -2.69 -18.96 -1.83
C MET A 90 -2.58 -18.83 -3.35
N THR A 91 -3.68 -19.09 -4.05
CA THR A 91 -3.75 -18.82 -5.50
C THR A 91 -3.71 -17.31 -5.78
N VAL A 92 -3.53 -16.92 -7.05
CA VAL A 92 -3.64 -15.52 -7.49
C VAL A 92 -5.01 -14.95 -7.12
N HIS A 93 -6.08 -15.71 -7.38
CA HIS A 93 -7.43 -15.35 -6.97
C HIS A 93 -7.51 -15.07 -5.47
N ASP A 94 -7.04 -16.01 -4.65
CA ASP A 94 -7.11 -15.88 -3.20
C ASP A 94 -6.25 -14.75 -2.65
N ASN A 95 -5.09 -14.49 -3.27
CA ASN A 95 -4.25 -13.34 -2.94
C ASN A 95 -5.01 -12.02 -3.11
N VAL A 96 -5.70 -11.83 -4.24
CA VAL A 96 -6.49 -10.62 -4.50
C VAL A 96 -7.74 -10.58 -3.62
N ALA A 97 -8.38 -11.72 -3.38
CA ALA A 97 -9.60 -11.84 -2.58
C ALA A 97 -9.36 -11.60 -1.07
N PHE A 98 -8.14 -11.79 -0.58
CA PHE A 98 -7.84 -11.84 0.85
C PHE A 98 -8.33 -10.61 1.63
N GLY A 99 -8.01 -9.40 1.16
CA GLY A 99 -8.42 -8.17 1.84
C GLY A 99 -9.94 -7.98 1.87
N LEU A 100 -10.63 -8.39 0.80
CA LEU A 100 -12.09 -8.33 0.70
C LEU A 100 -12.78 -9.31 1.66
N LYS A 101 -12.21 -10.53 1.81
CA LYS A 101 -12.67 -11.52 2.79
C LYS A 101 -12.52 -10.98 4.22
N VAL A 102 -11.38 -10.36 4.52
CA VAL A 102 -11.12 -9.74 5.84
C VAL A 102 -12.06 -8.56 6.11
N ALA A 103 -12.44 -7.80 5.08
CA ALA A 103 -13.42 -6.73 5.17
C ALA A 103 -14.88 -7.22 5.30
N GLY A 104 -15.12 -8.54 5.25
CA GLY A 104 -16.46 -9.12 5.40
C GLY A 104 -17.36 -8.99 4.16
N MET A 105 -16.77 -8.77 2.97
CA MET A 105 -17.52 -8.68 1.72
C MET A 105 -18.19 -10.03 1.37
N ALA A 106 -19.38 -9.99 0.77
CA ALA A 106 -20.09 -11.22 0.38
C ALA A 106 -19.36 -11.94 -0.76
N LYS A 107 -19.35 -13.28 -0.72
CA LYS A 107 -18.61 -14.12 -1.68
C LYS A 107 -18.89 -13.79 -3.16
N PRO A 108 -20.14 -13.59 -3.62
CA PRO A 108 -20.41 -13.24 -5.02
C PRO A 108 -19.77 -11.91 -5.43
N ASP A 109 -19.73 -10.93 -4.52
CA ASP A 109 -19.14 -9.62 -4.77
C ASP A 109 -17.61 -9.69 -4.78
N ILE A 110 -17.02 -10.53 -3.93
CA ILE A 110 -15.59 -10.85 -3.94
C ILE A 110 -15.20 -11.43 -5.29
N ASP A 111 -15.88 -12.47 -5.75
CA ASP A 111 -15.54 -13.16 -7.01
C ASP A 111 -15.65 -12.19 -8.21
N LYS A 112 -16.68 -11.32 -8.20
CA LYS A 112 -16.85 -10.26 -9.20
C LYS A 112 -15.70 -9.26 -9.18
N ARG A 113 -15.33 -8.75 -7.99
CA ARG A 113 -14.25 -7.76 -7.81
C ARG A 113 -12.89 -8.35 -8.19
N VAL A 114 -12.62 -9.60 -7.80
CA VAL A 114 -11.37 -10.29 -8.16
C VAL A 114 -11.27 -10.45 -9.67
N LYS A 115 -12.36 -10.88 -10.34
CA LYS A 115 -12.37 -11.00 -11.81
C LYS A 115 -12.10 -9.66 -12.50
N GLU A 116 -12.70 -8.58 -12.01
CA GLU A 116 -12.45 -7.22 -12.50
C GLU A 116 -10.96 -6.84 -12.38
N MET A 117 -10.37 -7.06 -11.20
CA MET A 117 -8.96 -6.70 -10.93
C MET A 117 -7.98 -7.55 -11.75
N LEU A 118 -8.25 -8.85 -11.91
CA LEU A 118 -7.40 -9.73 -12.73
C LEU A 118 -7.49 -9.39 -14.22
N ALA A 119 -8.66 -9.00 -14.71
CA ALA A 119 -8.83 -8.52 -16.08
C ALA A 119 -8.06 -7.21 -16.32
N LEU A 120 -8.12 -6.27 -15.36
CA LEU A 120 -7.40 -4.98 -15.43
C LEU A 120 -5.88 -5.18 -15.62
N ILE A 121 -5.30 -6.18 -14.93
CA ILE A 121 -3.88 -6.50 -15.04
C ILE A 121 -3.55 -7.57 -16.11
N LYS A 122 -4.56 -8.03 -16.86
CA LYS A 122 -4.46 -9.06 -17.91
C LYS A 122 -3.93 -10.41 -17.42
N LEU A 123 -4.31 -10.84 -16.21
CA LEU A 123 -3.89 -12.11 -15.57
C LEU A 123 -5.06 -13.00 -15.12
N ASP A 124 -6.26 -12.77 -15.65
CA ASP A 124 -7.47 -13.58 -15.40
C ASP A 124 -7.25 -15.08 -15.67
N HIS A 125 -6.55 -15.41 -16.77
CA HIS A 125 -6.17 -16.77 -17.12
C HIS A 125 -5.19 -17.45 -16.15
N LEU A 126 -4.59 -16.71 -15.21
CA LEU A 126 -3.69 -17.23 -14.18
C LEU A 126 -4.34 -17.28 -12.78
N ALA A 127 -5.64 -17.03 -12.66
CA ALA A 127 -6.34 -16.93 -11.36
C ALA A 127 -6.08 -18.12 -10.42
N THR A 128 -5.92 -19.32 -10.96
CA THR A 128 -5.72 -20.57 -10.19
C THR A 128 -4.26 -20.89 -9.90
N ARG A 129 -3.31 -20.12 -10.44
CA ARG A 129 -1.87 -20.34 -10.22
C ARG A 129 -1.47 -19.88 -8.82
N PHE A 130 -0.41 -20.50 -8.30
CA PHE A 130 0.30 -20.03 -7.11
C PHE A 130 1.44 -19.08 -7.48
N PRO A 131 1.91 -18.20 -6.58
CA PRO A 131 2.97 -17.24 -6.87
C PRO A 131 4.26 -17.85 -7.45
N TYR A 132 4.65 -19.05 -6.99
CA TYR A 132 5.86 -19.74 -7.48
C TYR A 132 5.74 -20.22 -8.94
N GLN A 133 4.55 -20.19 -9.53
CA GLN A 133 4.30 -20.52 -10.93
C GLN A 133 4.29 -19.27 -11.84
N MET A 134 4.66 -18.10 -11.31
CA MET A 134 4.57 -16.81 -11.98
C MET A 134 5.93 -16.13 -12.08
N SER A 135 6.13 -15.34 -13.13
CA SER A 135 7.29 -14.46 -13.24
C SER A 135 7.21 -13.31 -12.22
N GLY A 136 8.36 -12.71 -11.88
CA GLY A 136 8.40 -11.58 -10.95
C GLY A 136 7.52 -10.39 -11.38
N GLY A 137 7.48 -10.07 -12.68
CA GLY A 137 6.61 -9.01 -13.20
C GLY A 137 5.11 -9.36 -13.12
N GLN A 138 4.75 -10.65 -13.25
CA GLN A 138 3.37 -11.08 -13.01
C GLN A 138 3.01 -10.97 -11.52
N GLN A 139 3.91 -11.38 -10.61
CA GLN A 139 3.70 -11.25 -9.16
C GLN A 139 3.54 -9.80 -8.74
N GLN A 140 4.34 -8.88 -9.29
CA GLN A 140 4.22 -7.44 -9.04
C GLN A 140 2.82 -6.92 -9.41
N ARG A 141 2.30 -7.30 -10.58
CA ARG A 141 0.95 -6.91 -11.03
C ARG A 141 -0.15 -7.48 -10.13
N VAL A 142 0.00 -8.72 -9.64
CA VAL A 142 -0.95 -9.30 -8.68
C VAL A 142 -0.92 -8.54 -7.35
N ALA A 143 0.26 -8.17 -6.86
CA ALA A 143 0.38 -7.39 -5.62
C ALA A 143 -0.28 -6.00 -5.75
N LEU A 144 -0.16 -5.37 -6.93
CA LEU A 144 -0.85 -4.12 -7.24
C LEU A 144 -2.37 -4.31 -7.27
N ALA A 145 -2.87 -5.33 -7.98
CA ALA A 145 -4.31 -5.63 -8.03
C ALA A 145 -4.89 -5.88 -6.63
N ARG A 146 -4.19 -6.62 -5.78
CA ARG A 146 -4.59 -6.84 -4.38
C ARG A 146 -4.69 -5.52 -3.59
N ALA A 147 -3.77 -4.59 -3.79
CA ALA A 147 -3.76 -3.32 -3.07
C ALA A 147 -4.88 -2.36 -3.53
N ILE A 148 -5.34 -2.47 -4.78
CA ILE A 148 -6.41 -1.63 -5.36
C ILE A 148 -7.80 -2.28 -5.21
N ALA A 149 -7.85 -3.58 -4.95
CA ALA A 149 -9.11 -4.31 -4.80
C ALA A 149 -9.95 -3.81 -3.62
N VAL A 150 -9.28 -3.45 -2.51
CA VAL A 150 -9.84 -3.08 -1.20
C VAL A 150 -10.18 -1.60 -1.12
#